data_AF-A0A3S9P546-F1
#
_entry.id   AF-A0A3S9P546-F1
#
_cell.length_a   1.000
_cell.length_b   1.000
_cell.length_c   1.000
_cell.angle_alpha   90.00
_cell.angle_beta   90.00
_cell.angle_gamma   90.00
#
_symmetry.space_group_name_H-M   'P 1'
#
loop_
_entity.id
_entity.type
_entity.pdbx_description
1 polymer ?
#
loop_
_entity_poly.entity_id
_entity_poly.type
_entity_poly.pdbx_seq_one_letter_code
_entity_poly.pdbx_strand_id
1 'polypeptide(L)'
;MHKFTLLLLLLLTMGCYTLCIGQQSNVSVYTIYKVGDDGLLDKQDIAERKIVKVSPISSLEDWHFFFEEEKIIAYECTYLNLPYTELIGSKNNTYSDYRGRIILSTSKREKDILLKINYNSSEKLLSFTKDENYEASSFFEKIISSQ
;
A
#
# COMPACT_ATOMS: atom_id res chain seq x y z
N MET A 1 18.75 -44.95 -21.70
CA MET A 1 18.40 -44.23 -20.44
C MET A 1 18.30 -42.71 -20.67
N HIS A 2 17.59 -42.25 -21.72
CA HIS A 2 17.48 -40.82 -22.06
C HIS A 2 16.06 -40.23 -21.96
N LYS A 3 15.04 -41.08 -21.81
CA LYS A 3 13.63 -40.64 -21.71
C LYS A 3 13.25 -40.17 -20.31
N PHE A 4 13.84 -40.77 -19.27
CA PHE A 4 13.61 -40.35 -17.87
C PHE A 4 14.25 -39.00 -17.54
N THR A 5 15.39 -38.68 -18.15
CA THR A 5 16.09 -37.40 -17.97
C THR A 5 15.31 -36.22 -18.54
N LEU A 6 14.61 -36.41 -19.66
CA LEU A 6 13.80 -35.37 -20.28
C LEU A 6 12.54 -35.05 -19.46
N LEU A 7 11.91 -36.08 -18.86
CA LEU A 7 10.75 -35.93 -17.98
C LEU A 7 11.11 -35.18 -16.69
N LEU A 8 12.31 -35.43 -16.14
CA LEU A 8 12.83 -34.74 -14.96
C LEU A 8 13.14 -33.27 -15.24
N LEU A 9 13.62 -32.95 -16.46
CA LEU A 9 13.91 -31.57 -16.88
C LEU A 9 12.62 -30.73 -17.01
N LEU A 10 11.55 -31.32 -17.52
CA LEU A 10 10.24 -30.68 -17.65
C LEU A 10 9.58 -30.38 -16.29
N LEU A 11 9.81 -31.24 -15.30
CA LEU A 11 9.35 -31.01 -13.92
C LEU A 11 10.17 -29.91 -13.21
N LEU A 12 11.45 -29.72 -13.56
CA LEU A 12 12.30 -28.65 -13.01
C LEU A 12 11.98 -27.27 -13.62
N THR A 13 11.49 -27.19 -14.85
CA THR A 13 11.09 -25.91 -15.47
C THR A 13 9.72 -25.40 -15.02
N MET A 14 8.94 -26.22 -14.31
CA MET A 14 7.78 -25.78 -13.53
C MET A 14 8.19 -25.31 -12.11
N GLY A 15 9.49 -25.05 -11.91
CA GLY A 15 10.02 -24.44 -10.70
C GLY A 15 9.63 -22.95 -10.59
N CYS A 16 8.73 -22.67 -9.66
CA CYS A 16 8.58 -21.38 -8.99
C CYS A 16 8.19 -20.17 -9.85
N TYR A 17 7.05 -20.25 -10.54
CA TYR A 17 6.18 -19.06 -10.59
C TYR A 17 5.43 -19.00 -9.26
N THR A 18 6.08 -18.52 -8.19
CA THR A 18 5.33 -17.99 -7.06
C THR A 18 4.62 -16.74 -7.58
N LEU A 19 3.39 -16.95 -8.06
CA LEU A 19 2.38 -15.90 -8.11
C LEU A 19 2.25 -15.40 -6.67
N CYS A 20 3.01 -14.37 -6.32
CA CYS A 20 2.82 -13.63 -5.08
C CYS A 20 1.48 -12.89 -5.20
N ILE A 21 0.39 -13.62 -4.95
CA ILE A 21 -0.96 -13.05 -4.91
C ILE A 21 -1.06 -12.30 -3.60
N GLY A 22 -1.26 -10.99 -3.68
CA GLY A 22 -1.56 -10.16 -2.51
C GLY A 22 -2.82 -10.66 -1.80
N GLN A 23 -2.89 -10.42 -0.50
CA GLN A 23 -4.08 -10.72 0.28
C GLN A 23 -5.18 -9.72 -0.07
N GLN A 24 -6.35 -10.21 -0.43
CA GLN A 24 -7.50 -9.35 -0.69
C GLN A 24 -7.82 -8.54 0.58
N SER A 25 -7.99 -7.24 0.39
CA SER A 25 -8.18 -6.28 1.46
C SER A 25 -9.47 -5.49 1.26
N ASN A 26 -10.15 -5.21 2.35
CA ASN A 26 -11.24 -4.24 2.41
C ASN A 26 -10.63 -2.84 2.47
N VAL A 27 -11.21 -1.90 1.75
CA VAL A 27 -10.71 -0.52 1.69
C VAL A 27 -11.83 0.47 1.99
N SER A 28 -11.50 1.52 2.75
CA SER A 28 -12.39 2.66 2.98
C SER A 28 -11.61 3.98 2.96
N VAL A 29 -12.28 5.05 2.58
CA VAL A 29 -11.69 6.40 2.48
C VAL A 29 -12.40 7.33 3.46
N TYR A 30 -11.62 8.10 4.21
CA TYR A 30 -12.10 9.11 5.15
C TYR A 30 -11.47 10.46 4.84
N THR A 31 -12.22 11.55 5.03
CA THR A 31 -11.68 12.91 4.95
C THR A 31 -11.49 13.46 6.36
N ILE A 32 -10.30 13.98 6.65
CA ILE A 32 -10.00 14.71 7.87
C ILE A 32 -9.48 16.12 7.51
N TYR A 33 -9.80 17.09 8.35
CA TYR A 33 -9.37 18.48 8.19
C TYR A 33 -8.30 18.78 9.23
N LYS A 34 -7.22 19.46 8.83
CA LYS A 34 -6.18 19.91 9.77
C LYS A 34 -6.77 21.00 10.67
N VAL A 35 -7.06 20.67 11.92
CA VAL A 35 -7.45 21.68 12.92
C VAL A 35 -6.17 22.36 13.41
N GLY A 36 -6.02 23.66 13.15
CA GLY A 36 -4.99 24.46 13.81
C GLY A 36 -5.33 24.63 15.30
N ASP A 37 -4.31 24.78 16.14
CA ASP A 37 -4.47 24.88 17.61
C ASP A 37 -5.35 26.07 18.07
N ASP A 38 -5.59 27.04 17.19
CA ASP A 38 -6.47 28.16 17.47
C ASP A 38 -7.90 27.84 17.02
N GLY A 39 -8.70 27.39 17.98
CA GLY A 39 -10.11 27.11 17.78
C GLY A 39 -10.86 28.32 17.21
N LEU A 40 -11.19 28.25 15.92
CA LEU A 40 -12.41 28.72 15.28
C LEU A 40 -12.32 28.37 13.79
N LEU A 41 -13.38 27.74 13.27
CA LEU A 41 -13.51 27.30 11.88
C LEU A 41 -13.68 28.50 10.94
N ASP A 42 -12.63 29.28 10.72
CA ASP A 42 -12.57 30.18 9.56
C ASP A 42 -12.18 29.34 8.35
N LYS A 43 -13.22 28.87 7.65
CA LYS A 43 -13.23 27.84 6.60
C LYS A 43 -12.64 28.26 5.25
N GLN A 44 -11.55 29.00 5.21
CA GLN A 44 -10.84 29.23 3.95
C GLN A 44 -9.40 28.76 4.11
N ASP A 45 -9.07 27.70 3.36
CA ASP A 45 -7.74 27.14 3.18
C ASP A 45 -7.22 26.16 4.24
N ILE A 46 -8.10 25.34 4.83
CA ILE A 46 -7.66 24.16 5.59
C ILE A 46 -7.28 23.05 4.59
N ALA A 47 -6.01 22.65 4.58
CA ALA A 47 -5.55 21.52 3.78
C ALA A 47 -6.34 20.25 4.15
N GLU A 48 -7.05 19.69 3.15
CA GLU A 48 -7.75 18.42 3.29
C GLU A 48 -6.75 17.28 3.32
N ARG A 49 -6.95 16.36 4.27
CA ARG A 49 -6.23 15.09 4.30
C ARG A 49 -7.21 13.95 4.06
N LYS A 50 -6.80 13.00 3.23
CA LYS A 50 -7.55 11.77 2.99
C LYS A 50 -6.85 10.62 3.70
N ILE A 51 -7.60 9.80 4.40
CA ILE A 51 -7.11 8.57 5.02
C ILE A 51 -7.67 7.43 4.20
N VAL A 52 -6.79 6.60 3.65
CA VAL A 52 -7.19 5.32 3.05
C VAL A 52 -6.88 4.22 4.04
N LYS A 53 -7.92 3.58 4.56
CA LYS A 53 -7.81 2.40 5.42
C LYS A 53 -7.80 1.15 4.54
N VAL A 54 -6.83 0.27 4.76
CA VAL A 54 -6.69 -1.02 4.08
C VAL A 54 -6.60 -2.11 5.13
N SER A 55 -7.61 -2.97 5.17
CA SER A 55 -7.75 -4.07 6.15
C SER A 55 -7.73 -5.41 5.42
N PRO A 56 -6.70 -6.24 5.56
CA PRO A 56 -6.63 -7.55 4.94
C PRO A 56 -7.72 -8.45 5.53
N ILE A 57 -8.47 -9.18 4.70
CA ILE A 57 -9.60 -10.01 5.18
C ILE A 57 -9.15 -11.09 6.18
N SER A 58 -7.92 -11.58 6.04
CA SER A 58 -7.33 -12.64 6.87
C SER A 58 -6.44 -12.13 8.01
N SER A 59 -6.46 -10.83 8.32
CA SER A 59 -5.56 -10.23 9.31
C SER A 59 -6.28 -9.19 10.17
N LEU A 60 -5.81 -9.02 11.41
CA LEU A 60 -6.26 -7.95 12.31
C LEU A 60 -5.50 -6.64 12.08
N GLU A 61 -4.58 -6.61 11.12
CA GLU A 61 -3.80 -5.43 10.79
C GLU A 61 -4.63 -4.42 10.00
N ASP A 62 -5.05 -3.35 10.67
CA ASP A 62 -5.62 -2.19 10.00
C ASP A 62 -4.50 -1.21 9.63
N TRP A 63 -4.27 -1.04 8.33
CA TRP A 63 -3.32 -0.06 7.82
C TRP A 63 -4.05 1.22 7.45
N HIS A 64 -3.58 2.36 7.92
CA HIS A 64 -4.07 3.66 7.47
C HIS A 64 -2.95 4.40 6.73
N PHE A 65 -3.28 4.93 5.55
CA PHE A 65 -2.37 5.72 4.72
C PHE A 65 -2.93 7.13 4.59
N PHE A 66 -2.10 8.12 4.91
CA PHE A 66 -2.50 9.53 4.91
C PHE A 66 -2.03 10.18 3.63
N PHE A 67 -2.94 10.88 2.97
CA PHE A 67 -2.71 11.61 1.74
C PHE A 67 -2.97 13.10 1.92
N GLU A 68 -2.07 13.92 1.39
CA GLU A 68 -2.19 15.38 1.31
C GLU A 68 -1.79 15.79 -0.11
N GLU A 69 -2.63 16.60 -0.78
CA GLU A 69 -2.45 16.96 -2.20
C GLU A 69 -2.15 15.73 -3.08
N GLU A 70 -2.86 14.63 -2.83
CA GLU A 70 -2.76 13.36 -3.57
C GLU A 70 -1.41 12.63 -3.45
N LYS A 71 -0.54 13.07 -2.53
CA LYS A 71 0.70 12.40 -2.16
C LYS A 71 0.51 11.65 -0.85
N ILE A 72 1.01 10.42 -0.77
CA ILE A 72 1.08 9.72 0.52
C ILE A 72 2.17 10.39 1.38
N ILE A 73 1.77 10.83 2.57
CA ILE A 73 2.65 11.56 3.50
C ILE A 73 3.00 10.75 4.74
N ALA A 74 2.16 9.79 5.12
CA ALA A 74 2.36 9.01 6.33
C ALA A 74 1.59 7.69 6.30
N TYR A 75 1.90 6.82 7.25
CA TYR A 75 1.14 5.62 7.56
C TYR A 75 1.01 5.43 9.08
N GLU A 76 0.06 4.59 9.49
CA GLU A 76 0.01 3.98 10.81
C GLU A 76 -0.60 2.58 10.74
N CYS A 77 -0.30 1.74 11.75
CA CYS A 77 -0.95 0.47 11.97
C CYS A 77 -1.01 0.18 13.48
N THR A 78 -2.19 0.32 14.07
CA THR A 78 -2.41 0.16 15.52
C THR A 78 -2.03 -1.25 16.00
N TYR A 79 -2.43 -2.29 15.25
CA TYR A 79 -2.17 -3.68 15.63
C TYR A 79 -0.66 -3.99 15.75
N LEU A 80 0.16 -3.39 14.89
CA LEU A 80 1.62 -3.57 14.88
C LEU A 80 2.35 -2.57 15.79
N ASN A 81 1.62 -1.75 16.57
CA ASN A 81 2.16 -0.63 17.34
C ASN A 81 3.01 0.32 16.48
N LEU A 82 2.60 0.55 15.23
CA LEU A 82 3.22 1.51 14.33
C LEU A 82 2.43 2.83 14.41
N PRO A 83 2.95 3.85 15.11
CA PRO A 83 2.26 5.13 15.21
C PRO A 83 2.30 5.87 13.87
N TYR A 84 1.52 6.97 13.78
CA TYR A 84 1.65 7.94 12.69
C TYR A 84 3.12 8.25 12.42
N THR A 85 3.59 7.86 11.25
CA THR A 85 4.99 8.02 10.85
C THR A 85 5.03 8.57 9.44
N GLU A 86 5.71 9.70 9.28
CA GLU A 86 5.88 10.34 7.99
C GLU A 86 6.76 9.51 7.05
N LEU A 87 6.39 9.55 5.79
CA LEU A 87 7.05 8.86 4.70
C LEU A 87 7.81 9.84 3.83
N ILE A 88 9.01 9.43 3.44
CA ILE A 88 9.84 10.14 2.49
C ILE A 88 9.70 9.43 1.15
N GLY A 89 9.17 10.14 0.15
CA GLY A 89 9.06 9.63 -1.21
C GLY A 89 10.43 9.44 -1.86
N SER A 90 10.59 8.32 -2.55
CA SER A 90 11.78 8.00 -3.34
C SER A 90 11.39 7.66 -4.79
N LYS A 91 12.39 7.46 -5.65
CA LYS A 91 12.16 7.06 -7.05
C LYS A 91 11.46 5.70 -7.12
N ASN A 92 10.64 5.47 -8.15
CA ASN A 92 9.94 4.21 -8.42
C ASN A 92 8.85 3.86 -7.40
N ASN A 93 7.97 4.82 -7.06
CA ASN A 93 6.72 4.58 -6.30
C ASN A 93 6.95 3.95 -4.91
N THR A 94 8.14 4.20 -4.37
CA THR A 94 8.60 3.62 -3.12
C THR A 94 8.72 4.72 -2.07
N TYR A 95 8.23 4.45 -0.87
CA TYR A 95 8.24 5.35 0.26
C TYR A 95 8.88 4.65 1.44
N SER A 96 9.66 5.39 2.22
CA SER A 96 10.24 4.85 3.46
C SER A 96 10.03 5.79 4.62
N ASP A 97 9.93 5.25 5.84
CA ASP A 97 10.11 6.10 7.02
C ASP A 97 11.53 6.69 7.04
N TYR A 98 11.73 7.75 7.82
CA TYR A 98 13.05 8.40 7.94
C TYR A 98 14.16 7.47 8.46
N ARG A 99 13.80 6.31 9.03
CA ARG A 99 14.74 5.30 9.54
C ARG A 99 14.98 4.17 8.54
N GLY A 100 14.29 4.15 7.40
CA GLY A 100 14.33 3.06 6.41
C GLY A 100 13.77 1.72 6.89
N ARG A 101 13.01 1.69 8.01
CA ARG A 101 12.49 0.47 8.63
C ARG A 101 11.21 -0.03 7.97
N ILE A 102 10.38 0.90 7.52
CA ILE A 102 9.21 0.61 6.71
C ILE A 102 9.53 1.04 5.29
N ILE A 103 9.28 0.14 4.35
CA ILE A 103 9.35 0.42 2.91
C ILE A 103 8.02 0.03 2.30
N LEU A 104 7.31 1.00 1.73
CA LEU A 104 6.07 0.84 0.99
C LEU A 104 6.37 0.95 -0.50
N SER A 105 5.82 0.05 -1.30
CA SER A 105 5.88 0.15 -2.76
C SER A 105 4.54 -0.18 -3.36
N THR A 106 4.09 0.63 -4.32
CA THR A 106 2.78 0.46 -4.97
C THR A 106 2.96 0.06 -6.43
N SER A 107 2.12 -0.87 -6.88
CA SER A 107 2.11 -1.37 -8.25
C SER A 107 0.68 -1.45 -8.78
N LYS A 108 0.47 -0.97 -10.01
CA LYS A 108 -0.80 -1.07 -10.73
C LYS A 108 -0.80 -2.35 -11.55
N ARG A 109 -1.77 -3.24 -11.31
CA ARG A 109 -2.04 -4.39 -12.18
C ARG A 109 -3.29 -4.10 -13.01
N GLU A 110 -3.73 -5.01 -13.86
CA GLU A 110 -4.90 -4.77 -14.71
C GLU A 110 -6.16 -4.48 -13.87
N LYS A 111 -6.50 -5.37 -12.93
CA LYS A 111 -7.77 -5.36 -12.18
C LYS A 111 -7.69 -4.77 -10.77
N ASP A 112 -6.50 -4.65 -10.21
CA ASP A 112 -6.30 -4.25 -8.82
C ASP A 112 -5.05 -3.37 -8.63
N ILE A 113 -4.93 -2.82 -7.43
CA ILE A 113 -3.70 -2.20 -6.93
C ILE A 113 -3.04 -3.17 -5.97
N LEU A 114 -1.72 -3.35 -6.10
CA LEU A 114 -0.89 -4.12 -5.19
C LEU A 114 -0.04 -3.17 -4.36
N LEU A 115 -0.23 -3.21 -3.05
CA LEU A 115 0.59 -2.53 -2.07
C LEU A 115 1.49 -3.55 -1.38
N LYS A 116 2.79 -3.31 -1.44
CA LYS A 116 3.80 -4.09 -0.74
C LYS A 116 4.37 -3.30 0.42
N ILE A 117 4.44 -3.92 1.59
CA ILE A 117 4.94 -3.35 2.84
C ILE A 117 6.05 -4.25 3.36
N ASN A 118 7.24 -3.71 3.55
CA ASN A 118 8.34 -4.42 4.19
C ASN A 118 8.57 -3.84 5.59
N TYR A 119 8.52 -4.68 6.62
CA TYR A 119 8.73 -4.31 8.03
C TYR A 119 9.42 -5.44 8.78
N ASN A 120 10.50 -5.17 9.51
CA ASN A 120 11.19 -6.16 10.37
C ASN A 120 11.41 -7.53 9.69
N SER A 121 11.92 -7.53 8.46
CA SER A 121 12.12 -8.74 7.62
C SER A 121 10.85 -9.48 7.19
N SER A 122 9.67 -8.94 7.52
CA SER A 122 8.38 -9.44 7.04
C SER A 122 7.96 -8.66 5.80
N GLU A 123 7.48 -9.37 4.79
CA GLU A 123 6.84 -8.80 3.61
C GLU A 123 5.33 -9.03 3.70
N LYS A 124 4.56 -7.95 3.56
CA LYS A 124 3.11 -7.99 3.44
C LYS A 124 2.71 -7.50 2.05
N LEU A 125 1.82 -8.25 1.40
CA LEU A 125 1.25 -7.89 0.12
C LEU A 125 -0.26 -7.74 0.29
N LEU A 126 -0.76 -6.53 0.07
CA LEU A 126 -2.17 -6.17 0.14
C LEU A 126 -2.66 -5.86 -1.27
N SER A 127 -3.78 -6.44 -1.67
CA SER A 127 -4.42 -6.13 -2.95
C SER A 127 -5.88 -5.75 -2.76
N PHE A 128 -6.34 -4.80 -3.58
CA PHE A 128 -7.74 -4.39 -3.61
C PHE A 128 -8.17 -4.04 -5.04
N THR A 129 -9.37 -4.48 -5.40
CA THR A 129 -9.95 -4.32 -6.73
C THR A 129 -10.17 -2.84 -7.04
N LYS A 130 -9.79 -2.39 -8.24
CA LYS A 130 -9.96 -0.97 -8.60
C LYS A 130 -11.42 -0.57 -8.73
N ASP A 131 -12.21 -1.40 -9.39
CA ASP A 131 -13.61 -1.09 -9.70
C ASP A 131 -14.45 -0.94 -8.43
N GLU A 132 -14.20 -1.81 -7.45
CA GLU A 132 -14.88 -1.78 -6.15
C GLU A 132 -14.38 -0.65 -5.25
N ASN A 133 -13.14 -0.17 -5.47
CA ASN A 133 -12.47 0.80 -4.60
C ASN A 133 -11.95 2.00 -5.41
N TYR A 134 -12.78 2.55 -6.30
CA TYR A 134 -12.39 3.59 -7.27
C TYR A 134 -11.79 4.83 -6.61
N GLU A 135 -12.40 5.31 -5.52
CA GLU A 135 -11.94 6.48 -4.78
C GLU A 135 -10.53 6.28 -4.22
N ALA A 136 -10.30 5.19 -3.49
CA ALA A 136 -8.99 4.82 -2.95
C ALA A 136 -7.96 4.61 -4.06
N SER A 137 -8.36 3.93 -5.15
CA SER A 137 -7.48 3.61 -6.27
C SER A 137 -6.89 4.86 -6.90
N SER A 138 -7.67 5.94 -7.00
CA SER A 138 -7.19 7.20 -7.58
C SER A 138 -5.96 7.77 -6.86
N PHE A 139 -5.89 7.65 -5.53
CA PHE A 139 -4.74 8.12 -4.75
C PHE A 139 -3.48 7.30 -5.00
N PHE A 140 -3.61 5.96 -5.00
CA PHE A 140 -2.46 5.08 -5.24
C PHE A 140 -2.00 5.06 -6.70
N GLU A 141 -2.91 5.26 -7.67
CA GLU A 141 -2.53 5.35 -9.07
C GLU A 141 -1.75 6.63 -9.38
N LYS A 142 -2.08 7.75 -8.73
CA LYS A 142 -1.35 9.02 -8.90
C LYS A 142 0.08 8.94 -8.41
N ILE A 143 0.33 8.21 -7.33
CA ILE A 143 1.69 7.87 -6.88
C ILE A 143 2.47 7.19 -8.02
N ILE A 144 1.82 6.30 -8.76
CA ILE A 144 2.45 5.47 -9.78
C ILE A 144 2.74 6.25 -11.07
N SER A 145 1.88 7.21 -11.41
CA SER A 145 1.93 7.94 -12.68
C SER A 145 2.65 9.29 -12.62
N SER A 146 2.98 9.83 -11.43
CA SER A 146 3.64 11.14 -11.28
C SER A 146 5.17 11.09 -11.48
N GLN A 147 5.65 10.24 -12.39
CA GLN A 147 7.06 10.12 -12.82
C GLN A 147 7.23 10.47 -14.29
#